data_AF-G4Z6C9-F1
#
_entry.id   AF-G4Z6C9-F1
#
_cell.length_a   1.000
_cell.length_b   1.000
_cell.length_c   1.000
_cell.angle_alpha   90.00
_cell.angle_beta   90.00
_cell.angle_gamma   90.00
#
_symmetry.space_group_name_H-M   'P 1'
#
loop_
_entity.id
_entity.type
_entity.pdbx_description
1 polymer ?
#
loop_
_entity_poly.entity_id
_entity_poly.type
_entity_poly.pdbx_seq_one_letter_code
_entity_poly.pdbx_strand_id
1 'polypeptide(L)'
;ILFVFAKLNPDIGYVQGMNEILAPIIYVCSSNPAIIWASEVEADAYHLFATVMASLQVLYARTPENPLSGADLQMARLAKLLRQHDAALWQHLNFVGLTPDLYSFQWYMTLLAREFSMPDTLRVWDTLLADPKRFSFLHYVNCALVRSQRAFLLLHGFTTGLKKLQNLQSSD
;
A
#
# COMPACT_ATOMS: atom_id res chain seq x y z
N ILE A 1 14.99 12.46 8.59
CA ILE A 1 14.02 11.34 8.83
C ILE A 1 14.47 9.94 8.35
N LEU A 2 14.40 9.58 7.04
CA LEU A 2 14.57 8.18 6.58
C LEU A 2 15.92 7.54 6.97
N PHE A 3 17.01 8.29 6.84
CA PHE A 3 18.34 7.84 7.25
C PHE A 3 18.39 7.50 8.74
N VAL A 4 17.82 8.35 9.59
CA VAL A 4 17.76 8.15 11.04
C VAL A 4 16.92 6.91 11.37
N PHE A 5 15.75 6.75 10.73
CA PHE A 5 14.92 5.56 10.91
C PHE A 5 15.69 4.27 10.56
N ALA A 6 16.35 4.24 9.40
CA ALA A 6 17.12 3.08 8.95
C ALA A 6 18.29 2.75 9.88
N LYS A 7 18.95 3.75 10.47
CA LYS A 7 20.02 3.56 11.46
C LYS A 7 19.50 3.02 12.79
N LEU A 8 18.30 3.43 13.21
CA LEU A 8 17.68 2.98 14.45
C LEU A 8 16.96 1.63 14.32
N ASN A 9 16.65 1.19 13.10
CA ASN A 9 15.96 -0.07 12.81
C ASN A 9 16.78 -0.92 11.82
N PRO A 10 17.96 -1.45 12.21
CA PRO A 10 18.88 -2.12 11.29
C PRO A 10 18.31 -3.40 10.67
N ASP A 11 17.38 -4.09 11.33
CA ASP A 11 16.73 -5.29 10.82
C ASP A 11 15.84 -5.03 9.60
N ILE A 12 15.33 -3.80 9.48
CA ILE A 12 14.51 -3.34 8.35
C ILE A 12 15.35 -2.51 7.38
N GLY A 13 16.15 -1.58 7.93
CA GLY A 13 16.89 -0.59 7.17
C GLY A 13 15.98 0.37 6.39
N TYR A 14 16.50 0.89 5.28
CA TYR A 14 15.70 1.63 4.30
C TYR A 14 15.30 0.70 3.15
N VAL A 15 14.02 0.69 2.82
CA VAL A 15 13.47 -0.03 1.67
C VAL A 15 12.80 0.96 0.73
N GLN A 16 13.07 0.83 -0.56
CA GLN A 16 12.46 1.68 -1.59
C GLN A 16 10.92 1.63 -1.48
N GLY A 17 10.28 2.80 -1.47
CA GLY A 17 8.85 2.96 -1.20
C GLY A 17 8.56 3.56 0.17
N MET A 18 9.47 3.46 1.15
CA MET A 18 9.32 4.15 2.44
C MET A 18 9.25 5.68 2.28
N ASN A 19 9.93 6.23 1.28
CA ASN A 19 9.86 7.66 0.94
C ASN A 19 8.46 8.08 0.48
N GLU A 20 7.71 7.19 -0.18
CA GLU A 20 6.32 7.43 -0.61
C GLU A 20 5.37 7.48 0.60
N ILE A 21 5.64 6.69 1.64
CA ILE A 21 4.89 6.75 2.92
C ILE A 21 5.23 8.04 3.68
N LEU A 22 6.50 8.44 3.67
CA LEU A 22 6.92 9.63 4.39
C LEU A 22 6.37 10.94 3.78
N ALA A 23 6.20 11.00 2.46
CA ALA A 23 5.78 12.22 1.78
C ALA A 23 4.41 12.76 2.26
N PRO A 24 3.32 11.95 2.34
CA PRO A 24 2.04 12.39 2.92
C PRO A 24 2.15 12.87 4.37
N ILE A 25 2.99 12.21 5.17
CA ILE A 25 3.20 12.58 6.58
C ILE A 25 3.83 13.96 6.69
N ILE A 26 4.91 14.20 5.94
CA ILE A 26 5.56 15.53 5.90
C ILE A 26 4.58 16.57 5.37
N TYR A 27 3.82 16.24 4.33
CA TYR A 27 2.82 17.15 3.76
C TYR A 27 1.79 17.59 4.82
N VAL A 28 1.20 16.66 5.57
CA VAL A 28 0.24 16.98 6.63
C VAL A 28 0.89 17.78 7.75
N CYS A 29 2.10 17.37 8.19
CA CYS A 29 2.84 18.08 9.24
C CYS A 29 3.29 19.48 8.80
N SER A 30 3.43 19.75 7.50
CA SER A 30 3.82 21.07 6.99
C SER A 30 2.62 21.96 6.66
N SER A 31 1.45 21.35 6.44
CA SER A 31 0.23 22.03 5.98
C SER A 31 -0.70 22.45 7.12
N ASN A 32 -0.40 22.11 8.37
CA ASN A 32 -1.24 22.48 9.50
C ASN A 32 -0.96 23.94 9.92
N PRO A 33 -1.91 24.87 9.72
CA PRO A 33 -1.74 26.27 10.07
C PRO A 33 -1.70 26.51 11.59
N ALA A 34 -2.07 25.52 12.41
CA ALA A 34 -1.98 25.58 13.87
C ALA A 34 -0.60 25.16 14.42
N ILE A 35 0.35 24.79 13.56
CA ILE A 35 1.73 24.52 13.98
C ILE A 35 2.42 25.86 14.24
N ILE A 36 2.36 26.27 15.50
CA ILE A 36 3.04 27.46 16.04
C ILE A 36 4.58 27.29 15.99
N TRP A 37 5.06 26.05 15.82
CA TRP A 37 6.48 25.68 15.92
C TRP A 37 6.94 24.93 14.67
N ALA A 38 7.29 25.66 13.61
CA ALA A 38 7.87 25.09 12.40
C ALA A 38 9.14 24.24 12.68
N SER A 39 9.79 24.43 13.83
CA SER A 39 10.97 23.67 14.26
C SER A 39 10.70 22.20 14.58
N GLU A 40 9.46 21.82 14.90
CA GLU A 40 9.12 20.45 15.34
C GLU A 40 8.59 19.56 14.22
N VAL A 41 8.34 20.12 13.02
CA VAL A 41 7.75 19.39 11.88
C VAL A 41 8.53 18.13 11.53
N GLU A 42 9.86 18.17 11.56
CA GLU A 42 10.68 16.99 11.29
C GLU A 42 10.53 15.91 12.38
N ALA A 43 10.49 16.31 13.65
CA ALA A 43 10.37 15.40 14.79
C ALA A 43 8.99 14.72 14.80
N ASP A 44 7.91 15.49 14.62
CA ASP A 44 6.55 14.98 14.51
C ASP A 44 6.42 14.01 13.33
N ALA A 45 6.91 14.41 12.15
CA ALA A 45 6.90 13.55 10.98
C ALA A 45 7.70 12.26 11.20
N TYR A 46 8.83 12.32 11.90
CA TYR A 46 9.60 11.13 12.27
C TYR A 46 8.80 10.19 13.17
N HIS A 47 8.16 10.71 14.23
CA HIS A 47 7.39 9.88 15.16
C HIS A 47 6.16 9.25 14.51
N LEU A 48 5.43 10.01 13.69
CA LEU A 48 4.31 9.49 12.90
C LEU A 48 4.79 8.41 11.92
N PHE A 49 5.86 8.69 11.17
CA PHE A 49 6.45 7.74 10.24
C PHE A 49 6.88 6.45 10.95
N ALA A 50 7.62 6.54 12.06
CA ALA A 50 8.06 5.39 12.83
C ALA A 50 6.87 4.55 13.35
N THR A 51 5.78 5.19 13.77
CA THR A 51 4.55 4.52 14.24
C THR A 51 3.86 3.75 13.11
N VAL A 52 3.77 4.35 11.92
CA VAL A 52 3.25 3.67 10.73
C VAL A 52 4.15 2.50 10.37
N MET A 53 5.47 2.71 10.30
CA MET A 53 6.42 1.66 9.94
C MET A 53 6.43 0.48 10.92
N ALA A 54 6.27 0.74 12.22
CA ALA A 54 6.14 -0.32 13.23
C ALA A 54 4.91 -1.21 12.98
N SER A 55 3.83 -0.64 12.44
CA SER A 55 2.64 -1.40 12.07
C SER A 55 2.82 -2.18 10.75
N LEU A 56 3.73 -1.72 9.88
CA LEU A 56 4.04 -2.37 8.60
C LEU A 56 5.23 -3.33 8.68
N GLN A 57 5.95 -3.40 9.79
CA GLN A 57 7.16 -4.20 9.97
C GLN A 57 7.03 -5.64 9.44
N VAL A 58 5.84 -6.24 9.61
CA VAL A 58 5.55 -7.61 9.16
C VAL A 58 5.72 -7.75 7.64
N LEU A 59 5.43 -6.72 6.85
CA LEU A 59 5.60 -6.71 5.40
C LEU A 59 7.08 -6.81 4.99
N TYR A 60 7.96 -6.25 5.82
CA TYR A 60 9.41 -6.18 5.57
C TYR A 60 10.17 -7.35 6.21
N ALA A 61 9.54 -8.08 7.14
CA ALA A 61 10.14 -9.23 7.80
C ALA A 61 10.46 -10.34 6.77
N ARG A 62 11.74 -10.74 6.74
CA ARG A 62 12.24 -11.92 6.04
C ARG A 62 12.87 -12.84 7.06
N THR A 63 12.23 -13.98 7.32
CA THR A 63 12.78 -15.01 8.19
C THR A 63 13.41 -16.12 7.34
N PRO A 64 14.59 -16.65 7.71
CA PRO A 64 15.17 -17.81 7.02
C PRO A 64 14.25 -19.04 6.98
N GLU A 65 13.35 -19.15 7.94
CA GLU A 65 12.47 -20.31 8.19
C GLU A 65 11.16 -20.28 7.39
N ASN A 66 10.74 -19.11 6.91
CA ASN A 66 9.55 -18.95 6.09
C ASN A 66 9.92 -18.14 4.83
N PRO A 67 10.04 -18.79 3.66
CA PRO A 67 10.46 -18.12 2.43
C PRO A 67 9.43 -17.11 1.91
N LEU A 68 8.18 -17.15 2.40
CA LEU A 68 7.16 -16.17 2.07
C LEU A 68 7.35 -14.93 2.95
N SER A 69 7.61 -13.79 2.31
CA SER A 69 7.62 -12.50 2.98
C SER A 69 6.23 -12.16 3.54
N GLY A 70 6.14 -11.31 4.56
CA GLY A 70 4.83 -10.89 5.06
C GLY A 70 3.99 -10.16 4.01
N ALA A 71 4.62 -9.59 2.97
CA ALA A 71 3.94 -9.07 1.79
C ALA A 71 3.25 -10.20 1.00
N ASP A 72 3.90 -11.35 0.79
CA ASP A 72 3.32 -12.50 0.08
C ASP A 72 2.04 -12.98 0.76
N LEU A 73 2.03 -12.99 2.09
CA LEU A 73 0.83 -13.30 2.86
C LEU A 73 -0.30 -12.29 2.62
N GLN A 74 0.00 -11.00 2.47
CA GLN A 74 -1.03 -10.00 2.16
C GLN A 74 -1.61 -10.18 0.76
N MET A 75 -0.76 -10.55 -0.21
CA MET A 75 -1.17 -10.79 -1.59
C MET A 75 -2.02 -12.06 -1.70
N ALA A 76 -1.70 -13.10 -0.93
CA ALA A 76 -2.56 -14.28 -0.77
C ALA A 76 -3.92 -13.94 -0.14
N ARG A 77 -3.96 -13.06 0.87
CA ARG A 77 -5.21 -12.58 1.47
C ARG A 77 -6.06 -11.80 0.46
N LEU A 78 -5.44 -10.96 -0.37
CA LEU A 78 -6.12 -10.27 -1.47
C LEU A 78 -6.73 -11.26 -2.46
N ALA A 79 -5.95 -12.27 -2.90
CA ALA A 79 -6.45 -13.32 -3.78
C ALA A 79 -7.69 -14.01 -3.21
N LYS A 80 -7.65 -14.35 -1.91
CA LYS A 80 -8.76 -14.99 -1.19
C LYS A 80 -10.00 -14.09 -1.14
N LEU A 81 -9.84 -12.81 -0.79
CA LEU A 81 -10.95 -11.86 -0.74
C LEU A 81 -11.57 -11.62 -2.12
N LEU A 82 -10.74 -11.50 -3.16
CA LEU A 82 -11.23 -11.36 -4.52
C LEU A 82 -12.04 -12.59 -4.94
N ARG A 83 -11.57 -13.80 -4.64
CA ARG A 83 -12.32 -15.03 -4.90
C ARG A 83 -13.68 -15.05 -4.17
N GLN A 84 -13.73 -14.56 -2.94
CA GLN A 84 -14.95 -14.54 -2.13
C GLN A 84 -15.98 -13.52 -2.65
N HIS A 85 -15.52 -12.36 -3.12
CA HIS A 85 -16.40 -11.26 -3.53
C HIS A 85 -16.66 -11.19 -5.04
N ASP A 86 -15.80 -11.76 -5.88
CA ASP A 86 -15.94 -11.84 -7.34
C ASP A 86 -15.17 -13.05 -7.90
N ALA A 87 -15.73 -14.25 -7.72
CA ALA A 87 -15.11 -15.50 -8.16
C ALA A 87 -14.84 -15.53 -9.68
N ALA A 88 -15.71 -14.91 -10.48
CA ALA A 88 -15.56 -14.87 -11.93
C ALA A 88 -14.33 -14.04 -12.35
N LEU A 89 -14.17 -12.85 -11.77
CA LEU A 89 -12.99 -12.03 -12.00
C LEU A 89 -11.71 -12.74 -11.52
N TRP A 90 -11.75 -13.31 -10.31
CA TRP A 90 -10.62 -14.08 -9.77
C TRP A 90 -10.22 -15.26 -10.68
N GLN A 91 -11.19 -16.03 -11.19
CA GLN A 91 -10.93 -17.14 -12.12
C GLN A 91 -10.29 -16.65 -13.41
N HIS A 92 -10.82 -15.58 -14.01
CA HIS A 92 -10.25 -14.98 -15.22
C HIS A 92 -8.81 -14.52 -15.01
N LEU A 93 -8.54 -13.79 -13.92
CA LEU A 93 -7.19 -13.31 -13.61
C LEU A 93 -6.19 -14.47 -13.46
N ASN A 94 -6.57 -15.55 -12.78
CA ASN A 94 -5.72 -16.75 -12.70
C ASN A 94 -5.54 -17.43 -14.05
N PHE A 95 -6.60 -17.52 -14.86
CA PHE A 95 -6.53 -18.14 -16.18
C PHE A 95 -5.56 -17.40 -17.10
N VAL A 96 -5.54 -16.07 -17.07
CA VAL A 96 -4.59 -15.25 -17.84
C VAL A 96 -3.21 -15.12 -17.15
N GLY A 97 -2.98 -15.74 -16.00
CA GLY A 97 -1.72 -15.71 -15.28
C GLY A 97 -1.43 -14.41 -14.52
N LEU A 98 -2.46 -13.60 -14.24
CA LEU A 98 -2.34 -12.33 -13.53
C LEU A 98 -2.58 -12.52 -12.03
N THR A 99 -1.51 -12.77 -11.29
CA THR A 99 -1.54 -12.99 -9.84
C THR A 99 -1.31 -11.70 -9.03
N PRO A 100 -1.83 -11.59 -7.79
CA PRO A 100 -1.73 -10.37 -6.98
C PRO A 100 -0.32 -9.83 -6.73
N ASP A 101 0.69 -10.69 -6.71
CA ASP A 101 2.10 -10.30 -6.54
C ASP A 101 2.61 -9.38 -7.65
N LEU A 102 2.07 -9.51 -8.86
CA LEU A 102 2.51 -8.74 -10.02
C LEU A 102 2.05 -7.27 -10.00
N TYR A 103 0.93 -6.99 -9.33
CA TYR A 103 0.30 -5.66 -9.36
C TYR A 103 0.10 -5.02 -7.99
N SER A 104 -0.09 -5.79 -6.91
CA SER A 104 -0.49 -5.25 -5.61
C SER A 104 0.64 -5.11 -4.60
N PHE A 105 1.85 -5.57 -4.91
CA PHE A 105 2.98 -5.46 -3.99
C PHE A 105 3.23 -4.01 -3.55
N GLN A 106 3.32 -3.08 -4.51
CA GLN A 106 3.55 -1.67 -4.23
C GLN A 106 2.38 -1.02 -3.47
N TRP A 107 1.15 -1.50 -3.68
CA TRP A 107 -0.03 -1.00 -2.97
C TRP A 107 0.08 -1.22 -1.46
N TYR A 108 0.56 -2.39 -1.05
CA TYR A 108 0.82 -2.68 0.36
C TYR A 108 2.04 -1.91 0.89
N MET A 109 3.13 -1.92 0.12
CA MET A 109 4.42 -1.36 0.55
C MET A 109 4.44 0.16 0.64
N THR A 110 3.49 0.83 0.00
CA THR A 110 3.37 2.30 0.00
C THR A 110 2.04 2.78 0.60
N LEU A 111 1.21 1.88 1.12
CA LEU A 111 -0.16 2.20 1.56
C LEU A 111 -0.94 2.98 0.49
N LEU A 112 -0.82 2.54 -0.77
CA LEU A 112 -1.40 3.17 -1.96
C LEU A 112 -0.93 4.60 -2.27
N ALA A 113 0.05 5.15 -1.53
CA ALA A 113 0.50 6.54 -1.73
C ALA A 113 1.08 6.79 -3.14
N ARG A 114 1.63 5.75 -3.77
CA ARG A 114 2.13 5.80 -5.15
C ARG A 114 1.02 5.78 -6.21
N GLU A 115 -0.13 5.22 -5.87
CA GLU A 115 -1.22 4.97 -6.83
C GLU A 115 -2.21 6.13 -6.89
N PHE A 116 -2.13 7.07 -5.95
CA PHE A 116 -3.10 8.14 -5.80
C PHE A 116 -2.45 9.51 -5.72
N SER A 117 -3.22 10.54 -6.09
CA SER A 117 -2.80 11.93 -5.89
C SER A 117 -2.68 12.21 -4.39
N MET A 118 -1.90 13.21 -3.97
CA MET A 118 -1.75 13.53 -2.54
C MET A 118 -3.11 13.70 -1.82
N PRO A 119 -4.09 14.47 -2.33
CA PRO A 119 -5.41 14.57 -1.70
C PRO A 119 -6.15 13.23 -1.55
N ASP A 120 -6.10 12.40 -2.59
CA ASP A 120 -6.77 11.09 -2.59
C ASP A 120 -6.08 10.11 -1.63
N THR A 121 -4.74 10.12 -1.61
CA THR A 121 -3.92 9.35 -0.65
C THR A 121 -4.31 9.70 0.78
N LEU A 122 -4.40 10.99 1.11
CA LEU A 122 -4.81 11.43 2.44
C LEU A 122 -6.23 10.97 2.78
N ARG A 123 -7.17 11.05 1.83
CA ARG A 123 -8.55 10.59 2.05
C ARG A 123 -8.65 9.09 2.33
N VAL A 124 -7.84 8.28 1.63
CA VAL A 124 -7.72 6.85 1.89
C VAL A 124 -7.09 6.63 3.27
N TRP A 125 -6.02 7.34 3.59
CA TRP A 125 -5.30 7.22 4.85
C TRP A 125 -6.14 7.60 6.06
N ASP A 126 -6.95 8.65 6.00
CA ASP A 126 -7.91 9.00 7.06
C ASP A 126 -8.80 7.81 7.41
N THR A 127 -9.27 7.09 6.39
CA THR A 127 -10.13 5.92 6.58
C THR A 127 -9.34 4.73 7.13
N LEU A 128 -8.15 4.48 6.60
CA LEU A 128 -7.28 3.38 7.08
C LEU A 128 -6.84 3.58 8.53
N LEU A 129 -6.50 4.81 8.92
CA LEU A 129 -6.01 5.12 10.27
C LEU A 129 -7.14 5.21 11.29
N ALA A 130 -8.34 5.62 10.88
CA ALA A 130 -9.53 5.63 11.73
C ALA A 130 -10.14 4.22 11.95
N ASP A 131 -9.92 3.28 11.03
CA ASP A 131 -10.44 1.92 11.16
C ASP A 131 -9.78 1.16 12.33
N PRO A 132 -10.56 0.53 13.23
CA PRO A 132 -10.00 -0.22 14.36
C PRO A 132 -9.10 -1.40 13.96
N LYS A 133 -9.30 -1.96 12.76
CA LYS A 133 -8.49 -3.05 12.19
C LYS A 133 -7.38 -2.53 11.26
N ARG A 134 -7.25 -1.21 11.12
CA ARG A 134 -6.21 -0.47 10.39
C ARG A 134 -5.90 -1.08 9.03
N PHE A 135 -4.68 -1.59 8.85
CA PHE A 135 -4.19 -2.12 7.58
C PHE A 135 -4.81 -3.46 7.18
N SER A 136 -5.62 -4.10 8.04
CA SER A 136 -6.48 -5.20 7.58
C SER A 136 -7.58 -4.69 6.65
N PHE A 137 -8.06 -3.46 6.85
CA PHE A 137 -9.03 -2.81 5.97
C PHE A 137 -8.45 -2.53 4.57
N LEU A 138 -7.13 -2.32 4.47
CA LEU A 138 -6.43 -2.14 3.19
C LEU A 138 -6.67 -3.30 2.21
N HIS A 139 -6.85 -4.53 2.70
CA HIS A 139 -7.19 -5.66 1.84
C HIS A 139 -8.52 -5.47 1.10
N TYR A 140 -9.51 -4.89 1.77
CA TYR A 140 -10.81 -4.60 1.18
C TYR A 140 -10.73 -3.44 0.20
N VAL A 141 -9.95 -2.40 0.52
CA VAL A 141 -9.66 -1.30 -0.41
C VAL A 141 -9.01 -1.85 -1.67
N ASN A 142 -7.93 -2.63 -1.55
CA ASN A 142 -7.24 -3.25 -2.69
C ASN A 142 -8.16 -4.17 -3.49
N CYS A 143 -9.01 -4.96 -2.82
CA CYS A 143 -9.99 -5.80 -3.50
C CYS A 143 -11.02 -4.96 -4.28
N ALA A 144 -11.47 -3.84 -3.72
CA ALA A 144 -12.37 -2.92 -4.38
C ALA A 144 -11.71 -2.24 -5.59
N LEU A 145 -10.42 -1.91 -5.52
CA LEU A 145 -9.65 -1.38 -6.65
C LEU A 145 -9.58 -2.37 -7.82
N VAL A 146 -9.31 -3.65 -7.56
CA VAL A 146 -9.33 -4.66 -8.62
C VAL A 146 -10.74 -4.81 -9.21
N ARG A 147 -11.76 -4.84 -8.35
CA ARG A 147 -13.16 -4.97 -8.78
C ARG A 147 -13.69 -3.75 -9.55
N SER A 148 -13.20 -2.55 -9.28
CA SER A 148 -13.61 -1.36 -10.05
C SER A 148 -13.17 -1.46 -11.51
N GLN A 149 -12.07 -2.19 -11.78
CA GLN A 149 -11.56 -2.45 -13.13
C GLN A 149 -12.16 -3.70 -13.78
N ARG A 150 -13.15 -4.36 -13.15
CA ARG A 150 -13.69 -5.66 -13.57
C ARG A 150 -14.07 -5.72 -15.05
N ALA A 151 -14.86 -4.75 -15.53
CA ALA A 151 -15.36 -4.75 -16.91
C ALA A 151 -14.21 -4.76 -17.92
N PHE A 152 -13.15 -3.98 -17.64
CA PHE A 152 -11.94 -3.96 -18.45
C PHE A 152 -11.16 -5.28 -18.34
N LEU A 153 -10.91 -5.75 -17.11
CA LEU A 153 -10.08 -6.92 -16.87
C LEU A 153 -10.64 -8.20 -17.48
N LEU A 154 -11.96 -8.40 -17.45
CA LEU A 154 -12.61 -9.58 -18.04
C LEU A 154 -12.49 -9.66 -19.56
N LEU A 155 -12.23 -8.53 -20.24
CA LEU A 155 -12.12 -8.47 -21.69
C LEU A 155 -10.67 -8.58 -22.19
N HIS A 156 -9.69 -8.51 -21.28
CA HIS A 156 -8.28 -8.38 -21.65
C HIS A 156 -7.42 -9.48 -21.02
N GLY A 157 -6.31 -9.79 -21.69
CA GLY A 157 -5.31 -10.76 -21.24
C GLY A 157 -4.25 -10.15 -20.32
N PHE A 158 -3.22 -10.95 -20.02
CA PHE A 158 -2.14 -10.65 -19.08
C PHE A 158 -1.55 -9.24 -19.23
N THR A 159 -0.93 -8.93 -20.38
CA THR A 159 -0.14 -7.69 -20.55
C THR A 159 -0.99 -6.44 -20.36
N THR A 160 -2.17 -6.39 -21.00
CA THR A 160 -3.06 -5.23 -20.94
C THR A 160 -3.71 -5.10 -19.56
N GLY A 161 -4.11 -6.21 -18.94
CA GLY A 161 -4.64 -6.22 -17.59
C GLY A 161 -3.61 -5.76 -16.56
N LEU A 162 -2.37 -6.23 -16.67
CA LEU A 162 -1.28 -5.85 -15.76
C LEU A 162 -0.98 -4.35 -15.88
N LYS A 163 -0.88 -3.83 -17.12
CA LYS A 163 -0.67 -2.41 -17.35
C LYS A 163 -1.80 -1.56 -16.75
N LYS A 164 -3.06 -1.99 -16.84
CA LYS A 164 -4.18 -1.27 -16.24
C LYS A 164 -4.10 -1.24 -14.71
N LEU A 165 -3.75 -2.36 -14.08
CA LEU A 165 -3.65 -2.44 -12.62
C LEU A 165 -2.41 -1.72 -12.07
N GLN A 166 -1.30 -1.65 -12.81
CA GLN A 166 -0.12 -0.88 -12.42
C GLN A 166 -0.26 0.62 -12.66
N ASN A 167 -1.33 1.06 -13.36
CA ASN A 167 -1.59 2.47 -13.65
C ASN A 167 -3.08 2.79 -13.43
N LEU A 168 -3.54 2.68 -12.18
CA LEU A 168 -4.95 2.86 -11.82
C LEU A 168 -5.50 4.25 -12.18
N GLN A 169 -4.65 5.28 -12.16
CA GLN A 169 -5.03 6.66 -12.48
C GLN A 169 -5.04 6.99 -13.97
N SER A 170 -4.38 6.18 -14.81
CA SER A 170 -4.50 6.34 -16.25
C SER A 170 -5.81 5.70 -16.71
N SER A 171 -6.87 6.49 -16.65
CA SER A 171 -8.06 6.29 -17.45
C SER A 171 -8.21 7.54 -18.29
N ASP A 172 -8.14 7.36 -19.61
CA ASP A 172 -8.52 8.36 -20.61
C ASP A 172 -9.93 8.92 -20.35
#